data_AF-A0AAD7D905-F1
#
_entry.id   AF-A0AAD7D905-F1
#
_cell.length_a   1.000
_cell.length_b   1.000
_cell.length_c   1.000
_cell.angle_alpha   90.00
_cell.angle_beta   90.00
_cell.angle_gamma   90.00
#
_symmetry.space_group_name_H-M   'P 1'
#
loop_
_entity.id
_entity.type
_entity.pdbx_description
1 polymer ?
#
loop_
_entity_poly.entity_id
_entity_poly.type
_entity_poly.pdbx_seq_one_letter_code
_entity_poly.pdbx_strand_id
1 'polypeptide(L)' 'VCPQLYVDFVYGQMMAADVTSWPSSADVVSAWWDPIVAWTATGATIPYGNFNDWLHWSNS' A
#
# COMPACT_ATOMS: atom_id res chain seq x y z
N VAL A 1 2.54 10.46 -1.87
CA VAL A 1 2.61 9.82 -0.54
C VAL A 1 4.00 9.22 -0.42
N CYS A 2 4.73 9.53 0.65
CA CYS A 2 6.07 8.94 0.84
C CYS A 2 5.91 7.44 1.20
N PRO A 3 6.80 6.54 0.77
CA PRO A 3 6.66 5.09 0.98
C PRO A 3 6.44 4.69 2.45
N GLN A 4 6.99 5.48 3.39
CA GLN A 4 6.86 5.24 4.82
C GLN A 4 5.40 5.28 5.32
N LEU A 5 4.58 6.22 4.86
CA LEU A 5 3.18 6.33 5.31
C LEU A 5 2.34 5.12 4.85
N TYR A 6 2.68 4.55 3.70
CA TYR A 6 2.05 3.34 3.20
C TYR A 6 2.43 2.12 4.05
N VAL A 7 3.72 1.99 4.39
CA VAL A 7 4.20 0.95 5.31
C VAL A 7 3.50 1.08 6.67
N ASP A 8 3.45 2.28 7.25
CA ASP A 8 2.80 2.52 8.54
C ASP A 8 1.31 2.18 8.51
N PHE A 9 0.61 2.50 7.42
CA PHE A 9 -0.79 2.11 7.22
C PHE A 9 -0.95 0.58 7.19
N VAL A 10 -0.14 -0.14 6.42
CA VAL A 10 -0.22 -1.60 6.30
C VAL A 10 0.02 -2.26 7.66
N TYR A 11 1.10 -1.89 8.35
CA TYR A 11 1.39 -2.44 9.69
C TYR A 11 0.30 -2.08 10.72
N GLY A 12 -0.29 -0.88 10.63
CA GLY A 12 -1.43 -0.49 11.46
C GLY A 12 -2.67 -1.35 11.22
N GLN A 13 -2.99 -1.67 9.96
CA GLN A 13 -4.11 -2.57 9.63
C GLN A 13 -3.83 -4.02 10.07
N MET A 14 -2.60 -4.50 9.91
CA MET A 14 -2.22 -5.84 10.37
C MET A 14 -2.33 -5.98 11.90
N MET A 15 -1.99 -4.93 12.64
CA MET A 15 -2.16 -4.90 14.09
C MET A 15 -3.65 -4.90 14.48
N ALA A 16 -4.47 -4.11 13.78
CA ALA A 16 -5.91 -4.07 14.01
C ALA A 16 -6.62 -5.39 13.66
N ALA A 17 -6.10 -6.13 12.68
CA ALA A 17 -6.61 -7.42 12.25
C ALA A 17 -6.03 -8.62 13.04
N ASP A 18 -5.23 -8.36 14.07
CA ASP A 18 -4.58 -9.37 14.94
C ASP A 18 -3.79 -10.43 14.16
N VAL A 19 -3.10 -10.00 13.11
CA VAL A 19 -2.36 -10.91 12.23
C VAL A 19 -1.10 -11.38 12.95
N THR A 20 -0.88 -12.70 13.00
CA THR A 20 0.30 -13.31 13.63
C THR A 20 1.45 -13.56 12.66
N SER A 21 1.20 -13.48 11.36
CA SER A 21 2.19 -13.59 10.30
C SER A 21 2.54 -12.20 9.76
N TRP A 22 3.79 -11.80 9.96
CA TRP A 22 4.31 -10.49 9.57
C TRP A 22 5.25 -10.60 8.37
N PRO A 23 5.36 -9.56 7.54
CA PRO A 23 6.37 -9.51 6.49
C PRO A 23 7.77 -9.60 7.12
N SER A 24 8.70 -10.26 6.43
CA SER A 24 10.08 -10.42 6.90
C SER A 24 10.83 -9.08 7.04
N SER A 25 10.43 -8.05 6.30
CA SER A 25 10.94 -6.68 6.45
C SER A 25 9.94 -5.65 5.91
N ALA A 26 10.11 -4.39 6.33
CA ALA A 26 9.39 -3.26 5.77
C ALA A 26 9.67 -3.04 4.28
N ASP A 27 10.81 -3.53 3.76
CA ASP A 27 11.17 -3.45 2.34
C ASP A 27 10.24 -4.28 1.45
N VAL A 28 9.68 -5.38 1.98
CA VAL A 28 8.67 -6.17 1.28
C VAL A 28 7.41 -5.36 1.07
N VAL A 29 7.00 -4.62 2.10
CA VAL A 29 5.80 -3.78 2.05
C VAL A 29 6.05 -2.56 1.16
N SER A 30 7.22 -1.93 1.24
CA SER A 30 7.55 -0.81 0.35
C SER A 30 7.67 -1.25 -1.12
N ALA A 31 8.11 -2.48 -1.41
CA ALA A 31 8.10 -3.03 -2.76
C ALA A 31 6.69 -3.20 -3.36
N TRP A 32 5.64 -3.28 -2.51
CA TRP A 32 4.26 -3.27 -2.99
C TRP A 32 3.80 -1.89 -3.44
N TRP A 33 4.52 -0.81 -3.12
CA TRP A 33 4.14 0.54 -3.50
C TRP A 33 4.28 0.79 -5.01
N ASP A 34 5.37 0.29 -5.62
CA ASP A 34 5.66 0.49 -7.04
C ASP A 34 4.53 0.02 -7.98
N PRO A 35 3.94 -1.18 -7.83
CA PRO A 35 2.82 -1.59 -8.67
C PRO A 35 1.55 -0.73 -8.46
N ILE A 36 1.34 -0.16 -7.28
CA ILE A 36 0.21 0.76 -7.01
C ILE A 36 0.42 2.07 -7.77
N VAL A 37 1.63 2.62 -7.72
CA VAL A 37 2.00 3.82 -8.47
C VAL A 37 1.86 3.58 -9.97
N ALA A 38 2.29 2.42 -10.46
CA ALA A 38 2.16 2.04 -11.86
C ALA A 38 0.69 1.90 -12.30
N TRP A 39 -0.17 1.28 -11.48
CA TRP A 39 -1.60 1.11 -11.80
C TRP A 39 -2.34 2.46 -11.78
N THR A 40 -2.09 3.29 -10.77
CA THR A 40 -2.77 4.58 -10.61
C THR A 40 -2.31 5.63 -11.61
N ALA A 41 -1.11 5.48 -12.18
CA ALA A 41 -0.52 6.36 -13.19
C ALA A 41 -0.48 7.85 -12.81
N THR A 42 -0.50 8.17 -11.51
CA THR A 42 -0.51 9.55 -11.00
C THR A 42 0.88 10.10 -10.65
N GLY A 43 1.93 9.27 -10.79
CA GLY A 43 3.30 9.61 -10.41
C GLY A 43 3.57 9.43 -8.91
N ALA A 44 4.51 10.20 -8.36
CA ALA A 44 5.02 10.02 -6.99
C ALA A 44 3.98 10.27 -5.87
N THR A 45 2.85 10.89 -6.19
CA THR A 45 1.74 11.06 -5.25
C THR A 45 0.46 10.52 -5.85
N ILE A 46 -0.16 9.60 -5.12
CA ILE A 46 -1.45 9.04 -5.44
C ILE A 46 -2.52 9.84 -4.70
N PRO A 47 -3.41 10.55 -5.41
CA PRO A 47 -4.59 11.17 -4.81
C PRO A 47 -5.48 10.09 -4.18
N TYR A 48 -6.21 10.45 -3.12
CA TYR A 48 -7.07 9.50 -2.41
C TYR A 48 -8.06 8.77 -3.33
N GLY A 49 -8.65 9.47 -4.32
CA GLY A 49 -9.57 8.85 -5.28
C GLY A 49 -8.94 7.70 -6.07
N ASN A 50 -7.74 7.91 -6.62
CA ASN A 50 -7.02 6.86 -7.35
C ASN A 50 -6.57 5.71 -6.44
N PHE A 51 -6.18 6.01 -5.20
CA PHE A 51 -5.85 4.97 -4.22
C PHE A 51 -7.08 4.13 -3.84
N ASN A 52 -8.22 4.79 -3.65
CA ASN A 52 -9.50 4.13 -3.42
C ASN A 52 -9.90 3.26 -4.62
N ASP A 53 -9.77 3.78 -5.84
CA ASP A 53 -10.04 2.98 -7.05
C ASP A 53 -9.12 1.77 -7.15
N TRP A 54 -7.83 1.93 -6.83
CA TRP A 54 -6.92 0.80 -6.77
C TRP A 54 -7.39 -0.27 -5.77
N LEU A 55 -7.79 0.11 -4.55
CA LEU A 55 -8.32 -0.82 -3.55
C LEU A 55 -9.55 -1.62 -4.04
N HIS A 56 -10.36 -1.04 -4.91
CA HIS A 56 -11.56 -1.67 -5.43
C HIS A 56 -11.35 -2.46 -6.74
N TRP A 57 -10.39 -2.05 -7.59
CA TRP A 57 -10.32 -2.48 -8.99
C TRP A 57 -8.98 -3.09 -9.40
N SER A 58 -7.94 -3.06 -8.57
CA SER A 58 -6.60 -3.50 -9.00
C SER A 58 -6.46 -5.01 -9.22
N ASN A 59 -7.42 -5.81 -8.79
CA ASN A 59 -7.41 -7.28 -8.86
C ASN A 59 -8.65 -7.85 -9.56
N SER A 60 -8.99 -7.29 -10.73
CA SER A 60 -10.00 -7.83 -11.65
C SER A 60 -9.34 -8.45 -12.88
#